data_AF-A0A3B8HWR7-F1
#
_entry.id   AF-A0A3B8HWR7-F1
#
_cell.length_a   1.000
_cell.length_b   1.000
_cell.length_c   1.000
_cell.angle_alpha   90.00
_cell.angle_beta   90.00
_cell.angle_gamma   90.00
#
_symmetry.space_group_name_H-M   'P 1'
#
loop_
_entity.id
_entity.type
_entity.pdbx_description
1 polymer ?
#
loop_
_entity_poly.entity_id
_entity_poly.type
_entity_poly.pdbx_seq_one_letter_code
_entity_poly.pdbx_strand_id
1 'polypeptide(L)'
;MSDKVSWDKNDQIAIVTFNQVTIDPAFIKDFHSKMDEMEKDDEVRVIVIKGAAGNIFFAGYDIGLMLQGENVDPSYLGGKTFEVQQLVNRVEYCP
;
A
#
# COMPACT_ATOMS: atom_id res chain seq x y z
N MET A 1 16.60 5.55 -2.20
CA MET A 1 15.68 4.72 -3.02
C MET A 1 14.46 5.57 -3.31
N SER A 2 13.83 5.39 -4.48
CA SER A 2 12.56 6.05 -4.78
C SER A 2 11.45 5.47 -3.90
N ASP A 3 10.53 6.32 -3.44
CA ASP A 3 9.35 5.91 -2.66
C ASP A 3 8.47 4.95 -3.48
N LYS A 4 7.97 3.89 -2.84
CA LYS A 4 7.05 2.90 -3.44
C LYS A 4 5.61 3.37 -3.46
N VAL A 5 5.26 4.27 -2.54
CA VAL A 5 3.98 4.97 -2.49
C VAL A 5 4.26 6.45 -2.36
N SER A 6 3.63 7.25 -3.22
CA SER A 6 3.71 8.70 -3.19
C SER A 6 2.31 9.29 -3.28
N TRP A 7 2.13 10.52 -2.85
CA TRP A 7 0.86 11.22 -3.02
C TRP A 7 1.09 12.71 -3.27
N ASP A 8 0.09 13.33 -3.89
CA ASP A 8 0.01 14.77 -4.12
C ASP A 8 -1.41 15.24 -3.80
N LYS A 9 -1.58 16.51 -3.42
CA LYS A 9 -2.88 17.09 -3.07
C LYS A 9 -3.38 18.00 -4.18
N ASN A 10 -4.57 17.74 -4.68
CA ASN A 10 -5.31 18.61 -5.60
C ASN A 10 -6.60 19.05 -4.91
N ASP A 11 -6.63 20.29 -4.44
CA ASP A 11 -7.66 20.83 -3.55
C ASP A 11 -7.87 19.94 -2.30
N GLN A 12 -9.02 19.29 -2.20
CA GLN A 12 -9.38 18.39 -1.09
C GLN A 12 -9.17 16.91 -1.45
N ILE A 13 -8.52 16.62 -2.58
CA ILE A 13 -8.32 15.28 -3.11
C ILE A 13 -6.85 14.89 -2.99
N ALA A 14 -6.56 13.85 -2.21
CA ALA A 14 -5.25 13.22 -2.18
C ALA A 14 -5.15 12.18 -3.31
N ILE A 15 -4.22 12.39 -4.25
CA ILE A 15 -3.96 11.49 -5.36
C ILE A 15 -2.76 10.61 -5.00
N VAL A 16 -3.03 9.38 -4.56
CA VAL A 16 -2.03 8.39 -4.16
C VAL A 16 -1.59 7.59 -5.39
N THR A 17 -0.30 7.53 -5.63
CA THR A 17 0.31 6.71 -6.69
C THR A 17 1.08 5.55 -6.09
N PHE A 18 0.71 4.33 -6.45
CA PHE A 18 1.53 3.14 -6.25
C PHE A 18 2.62 3.12 -7.32
N ASN A 19 3.88 3.39 -6.96
CA ASN A 19 5.01 3.48 -7.89
C ASN A 19 5.60 2.12 -8.28
N GLN A 20 4.91 1.05 -7.91
CA GLN A 20 5.22 -0.33 -8.26
C GLN A 20 3.92 -1.14 -8.35
N VAL A 21 4.05 -2.41 -8.75
CA VAL A 21 2.90 -3.28 -9.02
C VAL A 21 2.79 -4.45 -8.06
N THR A 22 3.73 -4.63 -7.14
CA THR A 22 3.69 -5.73 -6.15
C THR A 22 3.80 -5.22 -4.72
N ILE A 23 3.39 -6.03 -3.75
CA ILE A 23 3.60 -5.78 -2.32
C ILE A 23 4.93 -6.40 -1.90
N ASP A 24 5.81 -5.56 -1.36
CA ASP A 24 7.02 -5.92 -0.65
C ASP A 24 7.07 -5.17 0.70
N PRO A 25 8.04 -5.46 1.59
CA PRO A 25 8.13 -4.76 2.88
C PRO A 25 8.31 -3.24 2.77
N ALA A 26 8.94 -2.75 1.69
CA ALA A 26 9.12 -1.33 1.45
C ALA A 26 7.80 -0.65 1.12
N PHE A 27 6.96 -1.28 0.29
CA PHE A 27 5.61 -0.81 -0.02
C PHE A 27 4.74 -0.68 1.22
N ILE A 28 4.73 -1.71 2.07
CA ILE A 28 3.92 -1.73 3.29
C ILE A 28 4.28 -0.55 4.19
N LYS A 29 5.60 -0.33 4.38
CA LYS A 29 6.11 0.79 5.15
C LYS A 29 5.71 2.14 4.55
N ASP A 30 5.93 2.33 3.25
CA ASP A 30 5.63 3.58 2.57
C ASP A 30 4.13 3.86 2.57
N PHE A 31 3.30 2.84 2.32
CA PHE A 31 1.84 2.95 2.37
C PHE A 31 1.37 3.47 3.72
N HIS A 32 1.82 2.85 4.81
CA HIS A 32 1.48 3.31 6.16
C HIS A 32 1.95 4.73 6.44
N SER A 33 3.18 5.08 6.03
CA SER A 33 3.68 6.45 6.20
C SER A 33 2.85 7.47 5.43
N LYS A 34 2.41 7.16 4.20
CA LYS A 34 1.63 8.09 3.38
C LYS A 34 0.19 8.21 3.87
N MET A 35 -0.40 7.12 4.35
CA MET A 35 -1.69 7.18 5.04
C MET A 35 -1.58 8.05 6.31
N ASP A 36 -0.54 7.88 7.14
CA ASP A 36 -0.34 8.73 8.34
C ASP A 36 -0.19 10.23 8.01
N GLU A 37 0.39 10.56 6.85
CA GLU A 37 0.50 11.95 6.38
C GLU A 37 -0.89 12.50 5.99
N MET A 38 -1.65 11.75 5.20
CA MET A 38 -2.98 12.16 4.71
C MET A 38 -4.02 12.22 5.83
N GLU A 39 -4.01 11.27 6.76
CA GLU A 39 -4.94 11.20 7.91
C GLU A 39 -4.76 12.40 8.88
N LYS A 40 -3.62 13.09 8.84
CA LYS A 40 -3.34 14.29 9.64
C LYS A 40 -3.63 15.59 8.89
N ASP A 41 -3.96 15.53 7.61
CA ASP A 41 -4.28 16.70 6.79
C ASP A 41 -5.80 16.92 6.77
N ASP A 42 -6.28 17.84 7.63
CA ASP A 42 -7.71 18.18 7.79
C ASP A 42 -8.39 18.73 6.51
N GLU A 43 -7.61 19.07 5.47
CA GLU A 43 -8.13 19.51 4.17
C GLU A 43 -8.42 18.34 3.22
N VAL A 44 -7.84 17.16 3.45
CA VAL A 44 -8.09 15.97 2.62
C VAL A 44 -9.48 15.42 2.93
N ARG A 45 -10.30 15.27 1.90
CA ARG A 45 -11.68 14.74 1.98
C ARG A 45 -11.91 13.51 1.12
N VAL A 46 -11.06 13.31 0.12
CA VAL A 46 -11.17 12.20 -0.84
C VAL A 46 -9.78 11.66 -1.11
N ILE A 47 -9.65 10.34 -1.10
CA ILE A 47 -8.44 9.64 -1.54
C ILE A 47 -8.73 8.96 -2.87
N VAL A 48 -7.88 9.23 -3.88
CA VAL A 48 -7.88 8.52 -5.16
C VAL A 48 -6.59 7.73 -5.25
N ILE A 49 -6.70 6.40 -5.31
CA ILE A 49 -5.55 5.52 -5.48
C ILE A 49 -5.41 5.15 -6.95
N LYS A 50 -4.23 5.36 -7.52
CA LYS A 50 -3.87 4.95 -8.88
C LYS A 50 -2.61 4.09 -8.91
N GLY A 51 -2.56 3.20 -9.90
CA GLY A 51 -1.37 2.40 -10.18
C GLY A 51 -0.24 3.23 -10.81
N ALA A 52 0.91 2.58 -10.96
CA ALA A 52 2.05 3.13 -11.68
C ALA A 52 1.68 3.39 -13.15
N ALA A 53 2.52 4.13 -13.86
CA ALA A 53 2.36 4.31 -15.30
C ALA A 53 2.34 2.93 -16.00
N GLY A 54 1.30 2.68 -16.82
CA GLY A 54 1.12 1.42 -17.54
C GLY A 54 -0.34 1.01 -17.67
N ASN A 55 -0.56 -0.27 -17.95
CA ASN A 55 -1.88 -0.85 -18.24
C ASN A 55 -2.46 -1.68 -17.09
N ILE A 56 -1.75 -1.78 -15.96
CA ILE A 56 -2.19 -2.55 -14.79
C ILE A 56 -2.26 -1.64 -13.57
N PHE A 57 -3.29 -1.84 -12.75
CA PHE A 57 -3.42 -1.11 -11.49
C PHE A 57 -2.39 -1.64 -10.48
N PHE A 58 -2.49 -2.93 -10.13
CA PHE A 58 -1.64 -3.58 -9.14
C PHE A 58 -1.75 -5.10 -9.27
N ALA A 59 -0.66 -5.84 -9.02
CA ALA A 59 -0.54 -7.28 -9.24
C ALA A 59 -0.51 -8.12 -7.94
N GLY A 60 -0.66 -7.48 -6.77
CA GLY A 60 -0.77 -8.19 -5.48
C GLY A 60 0.57 -8.49 -4.81
N TYR A 61 0.63 -9.53 -3.98
CA TYR A 61 1.83 -9.84 -3.21
C TYR A 61 2.95 -10.44 -4.08
N ASP A 62 4.19 -10.07 -3.79
CA ASP A 62 5.34 -10.62 -4.53
C ASP A 62 5.47 -12.14 -4.32
N ILE A 63 5.29 -12.91 -5.39
CA ILE A 63 5.34 -14.37 -5.36
C ILE A 63 6.71 -14.88 -4.90
N GLY A 64 7.81 -14.20 -5.25
CA GLY A 64 9.15 -14.57 -4.82
C GLY A 64 9.30 -14.51 -3.30
N LEU A 65 8.67 -13.53 -2.65
CA LEU A 65 8.61 -13.44 -1.19
C LEU A 65 7.75 -14.55 -0.57
N MET A 66 6.66 -14.96 -1.24
CA MET A 66 5.82 -16.08 -0.79
C MET A 66 6.61 -17.39 -0.81
N LEU A 67 7.31 -17.67 -1.90
CA LEU A 67 8.09 -18.90 -2.10
C LEU A 67 9.26 -19.02 -1.11
N GLN A 68 9.86 -17.91 -0.69
CA GLN A 68 10.90 -17.91 0.35
C GLN A 68 10.35 -18.36 1.72
N GLY A 69 9.05 -18.15 1.98
CA GLY A 69 8.38 -18.52 3.22
C GLY A 69 7.74 -19.91 3.23
N GLU A 70 7.47 -20.51 2.06
CA GLU A 70 6.77 -21.81 1.94
C GLU A 70 7.46 -22.97 2.69
N ASN A 71 8.78 -22.90 2.90
CA ASN A 71 9.54 -23.92 3.61
C ASN A 71 9.82 -23.58 5.09
N VAL A 72 9.23 -22.49 5.61
CA VAL A 72 9.65 -21.92 6.90
C VAL A 72 8.64 -22.18 8.02
N ASP A 73 7.34 -21.91 7.80
CA ASP A 73 6.24 -22.19 8.75
C ASP A 73 4.89 -21.78 8.10
N PRO A 74 3.82 -22.60 8.11
CA PRO A 74 2.48 -22.17 7.70
C PRO A 74 1.97 -20.88 8.39
N SER A 75 2.41 -20.58 9.61
CA SER A 75 2.08 -19.35 10.33
C SER A 75 2.63 -18.09 9.63
N TYR A 76 3.70 -18.23 8.85
CA TYR A 76 4.30 -17.15 8.06
C TYR A 76 3.30 -16.54 7.08
N LEU A 77 2.57 -17.39 6.33
CA LEU A 77 1.56 -16.95 5.37
C LEU A 77 0.36 -16.31 6.09
N GLY A 78 -0.03 -16.83 7.25
CA GLY A 78 -1.07 -16.23 8.09
C GLY A 78 -0.72 -14.82 8.55
N GLY A 79 0.53 -14.60 8.97
CA GLY A 79 1.05 -13.28 9.34
C GLY A 79 1.02 -12.28 8.17
N LYS A 80 1.35 -12.74 6.95
CA LYS A 80 1.29 -11.89 5.74
C LYS A 80 -0.13 -11.51 5.33
N THR A 81 -1.08 -12.43 5.46
CA THR A 81 -2.50 -12.12 5.25
C THR A 81 -2.98 -11.02 6.19
N PHE A 82 -2.61 -11.10 7.48
CA PHE A 82 -2.95 -10.07 8.46
C PHE A 82 -2.34 -8.72 8.12
N GLU A 83 -1.05 -8.69 7.77
CA GLU A 83 -0.33 -7.46 7.38
C GLU A 83 -0.95 -6.78 6.16
N VAL A 84 -1.29 -7.53 5.12
CA VAL A 84 -1.95 -7.00 3.91
C VAL A 84 -3.38 -6.53 4.23
N GLN A 85 -4.11 -7.24 5.10
CA GLN A 85 -5.45 -6.81 5.52
C GLN A 85 -5.42 -5.45 6.23
N GLN A 86 -4.36 -5.12 6.98
CA GLN A 86 -4.22 -3.79 7.59
C GLN A 86 -4.13 -2.66 6.56
N LEU A 87 -3.57 -2.91 5.37
CA LEU A 87 -3.53 -1.93 4.28
C LEU A 87 -4.95 -1.62 3.79
N VAL A 88 -5.78 -2.65 3.64
CA VAL A 88 -7.18 -2.50 3.22
C VAL A 88 -7.99 -1.77 4.30
N ASN A 89 -7.84 -2.19 5.55
CA ASN A 89 -8.52 -1.56 6.69
C ASN A 89 -8.22 -0.05 6.79
N ARG A 90 -6.97 0.35 6.54
CA ARG A 90 -6.56 1.77 6.49
C ARG A 90 -7.37 2.58 5.49
N VAL A 91 -7.67 2.01 4.32
CA VAL A 91 -8.46 2.68 3.28
C VAL A 91 -9.95 2.67 3.65
N GLU A 92 -10.45 1.52 4.10
CA GLU A 92 -11.89 1.34 4.41
C GLU A 92 -12.35 2.14 5.62
N TYR A 93 -11.46 2.35 6.60
CA TYR A 93 -11.76 3.04 7.86
C TYR A 93 -10.96 4.34 8.01
N CYS A 94 -10.50 4.93 6.91
CA CYS A 94 -9.85 6.24 6.93
C CYS A 94 -10.80 7.25 7.63
N PRO A 95 -10.35 7.90 8.72
CA PRO A 95 -11.18 8.79 9.53
C PRO A 95 -11.62 10.06 8.79
#